data_AF-A0A1G0ZJF9-F1
#
_entry.id   AF-A0A1G0ZJF9-F1
#
_cell.length_a   1.000
_cell.length_b   1.000
_cell.length_c   1.000
_cell.angle_alpha   90.00
_cell.angle_beta   90.00
_cell.angle_gamma   90.00
#
_symmetry.space_group_name_H-M   'P 1'
#
loop_
_entity.id
_entity.type
_entity.pdbx_description
1 polymer ?
#
loop_
_entity_poly.entity_id
_entity_poly.type
_entity_poly.pdbx_seq_one_letter_code
_entity_poly.pdbx_strand_id
1 'polypeptide(L)'
;MIFDSDITVWIILLLTLDLTITSILIWLFGIRKFIHENGKACVTAARWGLSILADWSVAWDIGKDKGKIPSCAKWFLFLQIIEILLVISLVVTVMISK
;
A
#
# COMPACT_ATOMS: atom_id res chain seq x y z
N MET A 1 4.46 30.43 -8.79
CA MET A 1 5.57 29.76 -8.08
C MET A 1 5.81 28.45 -8.82
N ILE A 2 6.69 28.49 -9.82
CA ILE A 2 7.04 27.34 -10.64
C ILE A 2 7.99 26.53 -9.76
N PHE A 3 7.51 25.46 -9.15
CA PHE A 3 8.44 24.46 -8.63
C PHE A 3 9.19 23.91 -9.84
N ASP A 4 10.52 23.87 -9.75
CA ASP A 4 11.34 23.20 -10.75
C ASP A 4 10.78 21.78 -10.94
N SER A 5 10.49 21.41 -12.18
CA SER A 5 9.89 20.11 -12.50
C SER A 5 10.71 18.97 -11.91
N ASP A 6 12.03 19.14 -11.86
CA ASP A 6 12.99 18.20 -11.28
C ASP A 6 12.82 18.05 -9.78
N ILE A 7 12.67 19.16 -9.03
CA ILE A 7 12.44 19.14 -7.58
C ILE A 7 11.12 18.44 -7.27
N THR A 8 10.09 18.69 -8.07
CA THR A 8 8.76 18.07 -7.91
C THR A 8 8.84 16.56 -8.10
N VAL A 9 9.56 16.08 -9.12
CA VAL A 9 9.79 14.65 -9.36
C VAL A 9 10.50 14.01 -8.18
N TRP A 10 11.57 14.63 -7.66
CA TRP A 10 12.28 14.11 -6.49
C TRP A 10 11.40 14.01 -5.25
N ILE A 11 10.57 15.02 -4.99
CA ILE A 11 9.61 14.99 -3.87
C ILE A 11 8.64 13.83 -4.01
N ILE A 12 8.05 13.65 -5.20
CA ILE A 12 7.09 12.56 -5.44
C ILE A 12 7.77 11.19 -5.24
N LEU A 13 9.00 11.00 -5.76
CA LEU A 13 9.75 9.76 -5.59
C LEU A 13 10.03 9.43 -4.11
N LEU A 14 10.44 10.43 -3.32
CA LEU A 14 10.68 10.25 -1.89
C LEU A 14 9.40 9.90 -1.13
N LEU A 15 8.29 10.57 -1.45
CA LEU A 15 6.99 10.28 -0.85
C LEU A 15 6.49 8.89 -1.21
N THR A 16 6.64 8.46 -2.47
CA THR A 16 6.29 7.10 -2.89
C THR A 16 7.09 6.08 -2.11
N LEU A 17 8.42 6.25 -1.99
CA LEU A 17 9.28 5.33 -1.23
C LEU A 17 8.84 5.20 0.24
N ASP A 18 8.56 6.31 0.91
CA ASP A 18 8.11 6.32 2.31
C ASP A 18 6.77 5.60 2.49
N LEU A 19 5.83 5.82 1.57
CA LEU A 19 4.53 5.14 1.56
C LEU A 19 4.67 3.64 1.28
N THR A 20 5.57 3.23 0.38
CA THR A 20 5.84 1.81 0.13
C THR A 20 6.39 1.14 1.38
N ILE A 21 7.36 1.75 2.05
CA ILE A 21 7.95 1.22 3.30
C ILE A 21 6.88 1.09 4.37
N THR A 22 6.08 2.14 4.57
CA THR A 22 4.97 2.15 5.55
C THR A 22 3.94 1.06 5.24
N SER A 23 3.60 0.86 3.97
CA SER A 23 2.68 -0.19 3.52
C SER A 23 3.23 -1.59 3.80
N ILE A 24 4.53 -1.82 3.59
CA ILE A 24 5.20 -3.08 3.93
C ILE A 24 5.18 -3.33 5.44
N LEU A 25 5.42 -2.31 6.27
CA LEU A 25 5.36 -2.42 7.73
C LEU A 25 3.94 -2.77 8.20
N ILE A 26 2.91 -2.10 7.67
CA ILE A 26 1.51 -2.43 7.99
C ILE A 26 1.16 -3.85 7.56
N TRP A 27 1.66 -4.30 6.42
CA TRP A 27 1.46 -5.66 5.96
C TRP A 27 2.10 -6.69 6.90
N LEU A 28 3.39 -6.54 7.23
CA LEU A 28 4.13 -7.48 8.08
C LEU A 28 3.62 -7.49 9.52
N PHE A 29 3.46 -6.31 10.14
CA PHE A 29 3.16 -6.21 11.57
C PHE A 29 1.69 -6.01 11.90
N GLY A 30 0.87 -5.59 10.92
CA GLY A 30 -0.57 -5.41 11.07
C GLY A 30 -1.37 -6.55 10.46
N ILE A 31 -1.28 -6.72 9.14
CA ILE A 31 -2.11 -7.67 8.40
C ILE A 31 -1.72 -9.11 8.73
N ARG A 32 -0.46 -9.51 8.56
CA ARG A 32 -0.02 -10.89 8.81
C ARG A 32 -0.18 -11.29 10.26
N LYS A 33 0.13 -10.38 11.19
CA LYS A 33 -0.13 -10.58 12.62
C LYS A 33 -1.62 -10.85 12.87
N PHE A 34 -2.50 -10.03 12.31
CA PHE A 34 -3.95 -10.23 12.44
C PHE A 34 -4.40 -11.58 11.86
N ILE A 35 -3.94 -11.98 10.66
CA ILE A 35 -4.29 -13.27 10.06
C ILE A 35 -3.86 -14.43 10.97
N HIS A 36 -2.64 -14.36 11.52
CA HIS A 36 -2.09 -15.37 12.43
C HIS A 36 -2.88 -15.47 13.74
N GLU A 37 -3.25 -14.33 14.35
CA GLU A 37 -4.10 -14.28 15.56
C GLU A 37 -5.51 -14.86 15.32
N ASN A 38 -5.94 -14.93 14.07
CA ASN A 38 -7.22 -15.52 13.66
C ASN A 38 -7.09 -16.99 13.19
N GLY A 39 -5.91 -17.61 13.37
CA GLY A 39 -5.69 -19.02 13.07
C GLY A 39 -5.67 -19.37 11.57
N LYS A 40 -5.56 -18.37 10.67
CA LYS A 40 -5.41 -18.59 9.24
C LYS A 40 -3.93 -18.49 8.84
N ALA A 41 -3.57 -19.14 7.73
CA ALA A 41 -2.24 -19.05 7.15
C ALA A 41 -2.12 -17.83 6.22
N CYS A 42 -0.94 -17.21 6.19
CA CYS A 42 -0.62 -16.17 5.21
C CYS A 42 -0.40 -16.80 3.82
N VAL A 43 -0.81 -16.11 2.76
CA VAL A 43 -0.68 -16.57 1.38
C VAL A 43 0.66 -16.12 0.83
N THR A 44 1.55 -17.08 0.56
CA THR A 44 2.84 -16.81 -0.07
C THR A 44 2.72 -17.04 -1.58
N ALA A 45 2.77 -15.96 -2.37
CA ALA A 45 2.82 -16.02 -3.82
C ALA A 45 4.25 -15.86 -4.33
N ALA A 46 4.52 -16.31 -5.56
CA ALA A 46 5.84 -16.18 -6.21
C ALA A 46 6.30 -14.71 -6.38
N ARG A 47 5.37 -13.75 -6.31
CA ARG A 47 5.65 -12.31 -6.36
C ARG A 47 5.16 -11.65 -5.08
N TRP A 48 6.01 -10.80 -4.51
CA TRP A 48 5.73 -10.16 -3.22
C TRP A 48 4.48 -9.28 -3.27
N GLY A 49 4.28 -8.52 -4.35
CA GLY A 49 3.05 -7.72 -4.52
C GLY A 49 1.77 -8.54 -4.52
N LEU A 50 1.78 -9.74 -5.12
CA LEU A 50 0.62 -10.64 -5.11
C LEU A 50 0.39 -11.25 -3.72
N SER A 51 1.47 -11.55 -2.98
CA SER A 51 1.38 -12.04 -1.60
C SER A 51 0.77 -10.98 -0.68
N ILE A 52 1.16 -9.71 -0.83
CA ILE A 52 0.64 -8.60 -0.04
C ILE A 52 -0.88 -8.43 -0.24
N LEU A 53 -1.32 -8.40 -1.51
CA LEU A 53 -2.74 -8.25 -1.82
C LEU A 53 -3.57 -9.46 -1.39
N ALA A 54 -3.03 -10.68 -1.50
CA ALA A 54 -3.70 -11.89 -1.05
C ALA A 54 -3.86 -11.92 0.48
N ASP A 55 -2.81 -11.55 1.23
CA ASP A 55 -2.90 -11.42 2.68
C ASP A 55 -3.93 -10.34 3.07
N TRP A 56 -3.92 -9.19 2.39
CA TRP A 56 -4.90 -8.14 2.62
C TRP A 56 -6.34 -8.63 2.40
N SER A 57 -6.62 -9.34 1.30
CA SER A 57 -7.97 -9.88 1.03
C SER A 57 -8.39 -10.89 2.09
N VAL A 58 -7.48 -11.75 2.55
CA VAL A 58 -7.75 -12.71 3.63
C VAL A 58 -8.10 -11.98 4.93
N ALA A 59 -7.35 -10.94 5.30
CA ALA A 59 -7.64 -10.14 6.49
C ALA A 59 -8.99 -9.41 6.38
N TRP A 60 -9.34 -8.94 5.18
CA TRP A 60 -10.63 -8.31 4.90
C TRP A 60 -11.78 -9.30 5.11
N ASP A 61 -11.67 -10.51 4.55
CA ASP A 61 -12.69 -11.56 4.67
C ASP A 61 -12.88 -12.00 6.12
N ILE A 62 -11.79 -12.23 6.86
CA ILE A 62 -11.85 -12.51 8.31
C ILE A 62 -12.59 -11.38 9.04
N GLY A 63 -12.27 -10.12 8.72
CA GLY A 63 -12.93 -8.98 9.33
C GLY A 63 -14.43 -8.91 9.00
N LYS A 64 -14.81 -9.26 7.77
CA LYS A 64 -16.20 -9.30 7.33
C LYS A 64 -16.98 -10.39 8.07
N ASP A 65 -16.40 -11.58 8.20
CA ASP A 65 -16.97 -12.71 8.94
C ASP A 65 -17.18 -12.36 10.42
N LYS A 66 -16.27 -11.56 11.00
CA LYS A 66 -16.36 -11.06 12.39
C LYS A 66 -17.21 -9.80 12.55
N GLY A 67 -17.78 -9.26 11.46
CA GLY A 67 -18.56 -8.01 11.45
C GLY A 67 -17.75 -6.72 11.63
N LYS A 68 -16.42 -6.78 11.70
CA LYS A 68 -15.54 -5.62 11.83
C LYS A 68 -14.23 -5.81 11.06
N ILE A 69 -14.05 -5.02 10.01
CA ILE A 69 -12.79 -4.96 9.26
C ILE A 69 -11.68 -4.35 10.14
N PRO A 70 -10.49 -4.99 10.25
CA PRO A 70 -9.40 -4.48 11.06
C PRO A 70 -8.85 -3.16 10.50
N SER A 71 -8.45 -2.23 11.38
CA SER A 71 -7.95 -0.93 10.98
C SER A 71 -6.70 -1.02 10.09
N CYS A 72 -5.83 -2.01 10.31
CA CYS A 72 -4.64 -2.24 9.48
C CYS A 72 -4.99 -2.50 8.01
N ALA A 73 -6.02 -3.30 7.73
CA ALA A 73 -6.46 -3.57 6.35
C ALA A 73 -7.06 -2.33 5.69
N LYS A 74 -7.78 -1.49 6.45
CA LYS A 74 -8.32 -0.21 5.94
C LYS A 74 -7.20 0.78 5.60
N TRP A 75 -6.26 0.96 6.54
CA TRP A 75 -5.11 1.84 6.35
C TRP A 75 -4.23 1.39 5.19
N PHE A 76 -3.98 0.09 5.07
CA PHE A 76 -3.26 -0.47 3.94
C PHE A 76 -3.92 -0.10 2.61
N LEU A 77 -5.23 -0.34 2.46
CA LEU A 77 -5.95 0.02 1.23
C LEU A 77 -5.87 1.52 0.95
N PHE A 78 -6.06 2.36 1.97
CA PHE A 78 -5.99 3.80 1.84
C PHE A 78 -4.61 4.27 1.33
N LEU A 79 -3.52 3.74 1.89
CA LEU A 79 -2.16 4.06 1.45
C LEU A 79 -1.90 3.61 0.01
N GLN A 80 -2.38 2.43 -0.38
CA GLN A 80 -2.26 1.96 -1.76
C GLN A 80 -2.98 2.87 -2.76
N ILE A 81 -4.16 3.40 -2.40
CA ILE A 81 -4.87 4.38 -3.23
C ILE A 81 -4.04 5.67 -3.38
N ILE A 82 -3.47 6.19 -2.29
CA ILE A 82 -2.61 7.38 -2.34
C ILE A 82 -1.38 7.13 -3.21
N GLU A 83 -0.74 5.98 -3.05
CA GLU A 83 0.45 5.59 -3.81
C GLU A 83 0.16 5.54 -5.31
N ILE A 84 -0.98 4.96 -5.72
CA ILE A 84 -1.43 4.96 -7.11
C ILE A 84 -1.63 6.39 -7.64
N LEU A 85 -2.28 7.26 -6.86
CA LEU A 85 -2.50 8.66 -7.26
C LEU A 85 -1.19 9.42 -7.43
N LEU A 86 -0.21 9.19 -6.54
CA LEU A 86 1.12 9.79 -6.66
C LEU A 86 1.87 9.31 -7.90
N VAL A 87 1.80 8.01 -8.20
CA VAL A 87 2.41 7.46 -9.43
C VAL A 87 1.77 8.06 -10.67
N ILE A 88 0.43 8.20 -10.70
CA ILE A 88 -0.27 8.87 -11.81
C ILE A 88 0.21 10.33 -11.94
N SER A 89 0.31 11.05 -10.82
CA SER A 89 0.82 12.43 -10.82
C SER A 89 2.25 12.50 -11.37
N LEU A 90 3.13 11.58 -10.97
CA LEU A 90 4.50 11.51 -11.45
C LEU A 90 4.54 11.33 -12.97
N VAL A 91 3.76 10.37 -13.50
CA VAL A 91 3.68 10.11 -14.94
C VAL A 91 3.22 11.37 -15.68
N VAL A 92 2.18 12.03 -15.21
CA VAL A 92 1.67 13.26 -15.82
C VAL A 92 2.73 14.38 -15.81
N THR A 93 3.39 14.61 -14.68
CA THR A 93 4.46 15.61 -14.56
C THR A 93 5.60 15.33 -15.53
N VAL A 94 6.03 14.07 -15.64
CA VAL A 94 7.11 13.67 -16.57
C VAL A 94 6.69 13.84 -18.03
N MET A 95 5.42 13.57 -18.38
CA MET A 95 4.93 13.76 -19.75
C MET A 95 4.84 15.24 -20.14
N ILE A 96 4.47 16.12 -19.20
CA ILE A 96 4.33 17.57 -19.44
C ILE A 96 5.69 18.27 -19.46
N SER A 97 6.68 17.74 -18.73
CA SER A 97 8.01 18.36 -18.62
C SER A 97 8.96 17.99 -19.78
N LYS A 98 8.49 17.19 -20.76
CA LYS A 98 9.18 16.89 -22.02
C LYS A 98 8.75 17.86 -23.11
#